data_AF-A0A3D2RSJ4-F1
#
_entry.id   AF-A0A3D2RSJ4-F1
#
_cell.length_a   1.000
_cell.length_b   1.000
_cell.length_c   1.000
_cell.angle_alpha   90.00
_cell.angle_beta   90.00
_cell.angle_gamma   90.00
#
_symmetry.space_group_name_H-M   'P 1'
#
loop_
_entity.id
_entity.type
_entity.pdbx_description
1 polymer ?
#
loop_
_entity_poly.entity_id
_entity_poly.type
_entity_poly.pdbx_seq_one_letter_code
_entity_poly.pdbx_strand_id
1 'polypeptide(L)'
;MNMPEASWENGVRSLRKSEMDSLRKLLGDVFFAELPDIQPHAINEENASNLLVVVEDGEVVSHIATIKRHVSVLGCSLKIASLGGVATYKSHRGKGHASALLEKTMAVCRDEGVDYIMVSGYRNMYHRYGCRHVGKDWEFRLDQEWASDFDDSGFTISHASKEDIDALGAIYRREPVRWMRPPSDIAFSIDGWVCNRLVKTYLIKQSDRLVAFAVMQQARKDDGSALHRLLDYAGERSAIMGVLGKFVQEQDLKEVSIHVMGYDTVLKDLLESRGLTSIQSALPGTTMVIHFEQLLKKMRPYFIERVGEVAVNGLVFKEVGDEYHVYYGGDRVVAESRGAVVQLIFGTWAGAEEAMLDAGGRAGEVLRVCLPIPGVWYGVNYV
;
A
#
# COMPACT_ATOMS: atom_id res chain seq x y z
N MET A 1 4.33 41.18 12.93
CA MET A 1 3.51 40.11 13.54
C MET A 1 4.52 39.05 14.01
N ASN A 2 4.77 38.96 15.31
CA ASN A 2 5.73 38.00 15.84
C ASN A 2 5.17 36.59 15.61
N MET A 3 5.93 35.73 14.94
CA MET A 3 5.62 34.30 14.96
C MET A 3 5.72 33.83 16.42
N PRO A 4 4.73 33.10 16.95
CA PRO A 4 4.87 32.54 18.29
C PRO A 4 6.14 31.68 18.35
N GLU A 5 6.91 31.82 19.43
CA GLU A 5 8.02 30.91 19.73
C GLU A 5 7.50 29.46 19.67
N ALA A 6 8.29 28.57 19.06
CA ALA A 6 7.89 27.18 18.93
C ALA A 6 7.64 26.57 20.32
N SER A 7 6.38 26.22 20.61
CA SER A 7 5.95 25.64 21.89
C SER A 7 6.36 24.17 22.07
N TRP A 8 7.02 23.58 21.06
CA TRP A 8 7.27 22.14 20.98
C TRP A 8 8.56 21.78 21.70
N GLU A 9 8.47 20.93 22.71
CA GLU A 9 9.64 20.45 23.43
C GLU A 9 10.58 19.68 22.49
N ASN A 10 11.76 20.25 22.21
CA ASN A 10 12.78 19.66 21.32
C ASN A 10 12.34 19.50 19.85
N GLY A 11 11.28 20.21 19.41
CA GLY A 11 10.79 20.15 18.04
C GLY A 11 10.22 18.79 17.62
N VAL A 12 10.09 18.56 16.32
CA VAL A 12 9.66 17.26 15.76
C VAL A 12 10.81 16.25 15.83
N ARG A 13 10.56 15.11 16.48
CA ARG A 13 11.57 14.06 16.68
C ARG A 13 10.93 12.68 16.79
N SER A 14 11.78 11.65 16.76
CA SER A 14 11.35 10.29 17.08
C SER A 14 10.87 10.18 18.54
N LEU A 15 9.94 9.26 18.74
CA LEU A 15 9.39 8.89 20.04
C LEU A 15 10.49 8.33 20.93
N ARG A 16 10.55 8.78 22.18
CA ARG A 16 11.37 8.13 23.21
C ARG A 16 10.59 6.96 23.77
N LYS A 17 11.28 5.88 24.13
CA LYS A 17 10.62 4.67 24.69
C LYS A 17 9.71 4.99 25.88
N SER A 18 10.13 5.90 26.76
CA SER A 18 9.36 6.37 27.93
C SER A 18 8.05 7.11 27.59
N GLU A 19 7.84 7.49 26.32
CA GLU A 19 6.67 8.24 25.85
C GLU A 19 5.64 7.35 25.16
N MET A 20 5.89 6.03 25.07
CA MET A 20 5.01 5.09 24.37
C MET A 20 3.59 5.10 24.94
N ASP A 21 3.43 5.14 26.26
CA ASP A 21 2.09 5.18 26.88
C ASP A 21 1.34 6.46 26.53
N SER A 22 2.04 7.60 26.46
CA SER A 22 1.46 8.88 26.04
C SER A 22 1.01 8.84 24.57
N LEU A 23 1.82 8.24 23.69
CA LEU A 23 1.43 8.00 22.30
C LEU A 23 0.20 7.10 22.18
N ARG A 24 0.18 5.98 22.91
CA ARG A 24 -0.94 5.03 22.89
C ARG A 24 -2.24 5.69 23.34
N LYS A 25 -2.18 6.55 24.37
CA LYS A 25 -3.30 7.39 24.80
C LYS A 25 -3.77 8.35 23.71
N LEU A 26 -2.86 9.09 23.06
CA LEU A 26 -3.21 9.98 21.95
C LEU A 26 -3.95 9.24 20.82
N LEU A 27 -3.45 8.06 20.42
CA LEU A 27 -4.06 7.25 19.37
C LEU A 27 -5.46 6.75 19.78
N GLY A 28 -5.61 6.29 21.02
CA GLY A 28 -6.89 5.86 21.59
C GLY A 28 -7.93 6.98 21.61
N ASP A 29 -7.53 8.17 22.05
CA ASP A 29 -8.41 9.35 22.18
C ASP A 29 -8.82 9.94 20.81
N VAL A 30 -7.92 9.91 19.81
CA VAL A 30 -8.17 10.51 18.48
C VAL A 30 -8.91 9.56 17.54
N PHE A 31 -8.71 8.26 17.67
CA PHE A 31 -9.33 7.24 16.82
C PHE A 31 -10.29 6.35 17.62
N PHE A 32 -9.75 5.28 18.22
CA PHE A 32 -10.45 4.34 19.09
C PHE A 32 -9.42 3.59 19.94
N ALA A 33 -9.85 3.14 21.13
CA ALA A 33 -8.97 2.67 22.20
C ALA A 33 -8.02 1.54 21.77
N GLU A 34 -8.49 0.62 20.94
CA GLU A 34 -7.76 -0.58 20.52
C GLU A 34 -6.77 -0.31 19.37
N LEU A 35 -6.76 0.87 18.76
CA LEU A 35 -5.92 1.14 17.57
C LEU A 35 -4.44 0.77 17.79
N PRO A 36 -3.80 1.13 18.92
CA PRO A 36 -2.40 0.76 19.16
C PRO A 36 -2.18 -0.76 19.27
N ASP A 37 -3.19 -1.51 19.67
CA ASP A 37 -3.11 -2.97 19.87
C ASP A 37 -3.33 -3.75 18.59
N ILE A 38 -4.09 -3.19 17.64
CA ILE A 38 -4.35 -3.81 16.33
C ILE A 38 -3.29 -3.46 15.28
N GLN A 39 -2.35 -2.57 15.62
CA GLN A 39 -1.20 -2.20 14.79
C GLN A 39 0.15 -2.46 15.49
N PRO A 40 0.38 -3.64 16.09
CA PRO A 40 1.58 -3.92 16.86
C PRO A 40 2.84 -3.97 15.99
N HIS A 41 2.72 -4.10 14.67
CA HIS A 41 3.82 -3.99 13.71
C HIS A 41 4.29 -2.53 13.51
N ALA A 42 3.42 -1.55 13.77
CA ALA A 42 3.73 -0.12 13.67
C ALA A 42 4.03 0.50 15.05
N ILE A 43 3.17 0.25 16.03
CA ILE A 43 3.19 0.91 17.35
C ILE A 43 3.88 0.00 18.37
N ASN A 44 5.21 -0.07 18.27
CA ASN A 44 6.05 -0.85 19.19
C ASN A 44 7.40 -0.15 19.42
N GLU A 45 8.16 -0.61 20.42
CA GLU A 45 9.45 -0.02 20.77
C GLU A 45 10.52 -0.17 19.68
N GLU A 46 10.50 -1.26 18.93
CA GLU A 46 11.48 -1.53 17.86
C GLU A 46 11.31 -0.53 16.70
N ASN A 47 10.08 -0.06 16.48
CA ASN A 47 9.75 0.94 15.47
C ASN A 47 9.78 2.39 16.00
N ALA A 48 10.14 2.63 17.26
CA ALA A 48 10.06 3.96 17.89
C ALA A 48 10.84 5.06 17.14
N SER A 49 11.92 4.70 16.45
CA SER A 49 12.69 5.63 15.59
C SER A 49 11.86 6.16 14.41
N ASN A 50 10.88 5.38 13.92
CA ASN A 50 9.97 5.73 12.83
C ASN A 50 8.63 6.31 13.31
N LEU A 51 8.44 6.44 14.63
CA LEU A 51 7.30 7.08 15.24
C LEU A 51 7.68 8.53 15.56
N LEU A 52 7.31 9.48 14.71
CA LEU A 52 7.61 10.88 14.97
C LEU A 52 6.51 11.52 15.81
N VAL A 53 6.90 12.40 16.72
CA VAL A 53 6.01 13.05 17.68
C VAL A 53 6.31 14.55 17.83
N VAL A 54 5.29 15.27 18.29
CA VAL A 54 5.40 16.58 18.93
C VAL A 54 4.99 16.40 20.38
N VAL A 55 5.80 16.93 21.30
CA VAL A 55 5.55 16.89 22.74
C VAL A 55 5.37 18.31 23.27
N GLU A 56 4.32 18.54 24.05
CA GLU A 56 4.06 19.77 24.81
C GLU A 56 3.71 19.39 26.25
N ASP A 57 4.32 20.06 27.23
CA ASP A 57 4.12 19.82 28.67
C ASP A 57 4.31 18.35 29.09
N GLY A 58 5.30 17.67 28.51
CA GLY A 58 5.58 16.25 28.73
C GLY A 58 4.58 15.26 28.13
N GLU A 59 3.57 15.70 27.37
CA GLU A 59 2.59 14.85 26.69
C GLU A 59 2.82 14.80 25.17
N VAL A 60 2.70 13.62 24.56
CA VAL A 60 2.65 13.46 23.10
C VAL A 60 1.34 14.03 22.58
N VAL A 61 1.38 15.20 21.94
CA VAL A 61 0.18 15.91 21.46
C VAL A 61 -0.11 15.73 19.98
N SER A 62 0.88 15.26 19.22
CA SER A 62 0.75 14.93 17.80
C SER A 62 1.72 13.83 17.38
N HIS A 63 1.31 13.01 16.40
CA HIS A 63 2.07 11.84 15.97
C HIS A 63 1.89 11.52 14.48
N ILE A 64 2.90 10.88 13.88
CA ILE A 64 2.86 10.19 12.58
C ILE A 64 3.71 8.91 12.66
N ALA A 65 3.16 7.80 12.16
CA ALA A 65 3.86 6.52 12.11
C ALA A 65 4.31 6.20 10.68
N THR A 66 5.48 5.59 10.55
CA THR A 66 5.88 4.92 9.31
C THR A 66 6.39 3.50 9.56
N ILE A 67 6.12 2.62 8.60
CA ILE A 67 6.81 1.34 8.43
C ILE A 67 7.49 1.36 7.09
N LYS A 68 8.77 0.97 7.03
CA LYS A 68 9.57 0.93 5.81
C LYS A 68 9.92 -0.50 5.47
N ARG A 69 9.75 -0.89 4.21
CA ARG A 69 10.06 -2.24 3.71
C ARG A 69 10.57 -2.17 2.28
N HIS A 70 11.33 -3.19 1.90
CA HIS A 70 11.65 -3.41 0.50
C HIS A 70 10.48 -4.10 -0.19
N VAL A 71 10.32 -3.85 -1.48
CA VAL A 71 9.37 -4.53 -2.36
C VAL A 71 10.06 -5.01 -3.62
N SER A 72 9.54 -6.10 -4.19
CA SER A 72 9.86 -6.56 -5.53
C SER A 72 8.73 -6.09 -6.45
N VAL A 73 9.04 -5.36 -7.52
CA VAL A 73 8.10 -4.99 -8.58
C VAL A 73 8.66 -5.52 -9.89
N LEU A 74 8.13 -6.66 -10.35
CA LEU A 74 8.57 -7.34 -11.59
C LEU A 74 10.10 -7.52 -11.63
N GLY A 75 10.68 -8.00 -10.52
CA GLY A 75 12.13 -8.20 -10.37
C GLY A 75 12.94 -6.96 -9.98
N CYS A 76 12.36 -5.76 -10.02
CA CYS A 76 13.01 -4.53 -9.54
C CYS A 76 12.82 -4.36 -8.02
N SER A 77 13.89 -4.03 -7.30
CA SER A 77 13.82 -3.80 -5.85
C SER A 77 13.62 -2.31 -5.53
N LEU A 78 12.52 -1.99 -4.84
CA LEU A 78 12.23 -0.64 -4.33
C LEU A 78 12.15 -0.65 -2.80
N LYS A 79 12.26 0.53 -2.17
CA LYS A 79 12.04 0.75 -0.73
C LYS A 79 10.85 1.69 -0.57
N ILE A 80 9.81 1.24 0.11
CA ILE A 80 8.55 1.99 0.29
C ILE A 80 8.30 2.20 1.77
N ALA A 81 7.71 3.34 2.10
CA ALA A 81 7.15 3.59 3.43
C ALA A 81 5.62 3.57 3.40
N SER A 82 5.01 2.81 4.30
CA SER A 82 3.60 2.98 4.66
C SER A 82 3.48 4.01 5.78
N LEU A 83 2.63 5.00 5.59
CA LEU A 83 2.39 6.09 6.54
C LEU A 83 0.95 6.05 7.04
N GLY A 84 0.81 6.16 8.35
CA GLY A 84 -0.49 6.13 9.02
C GLY A 84 -0.42 6.63 10.46
N GLY A 85 -1.44 6.30 11.25
CA GLY A 85 -1.52 6.70 12.67
C GLY A 85 -1.48 8.21 12.91
N VAL A 86 -1.86 9.04 11.93
CA VAL A 86 -1.67 10.51 12.04
C VAL A 86 -2.70 11.12 12.97
N ALA A 87 -2.25 11.42 14.19
CA ALA A 87 -3.08 11.93 15.27
C ALA A 87 -2.60 13.28 15.75
N THR A 88 -3.55 14.17 16.06
CA THR A 88 -3.30 15.43 16.78
C THR A 88 -4.51 15.70 17.66
N TYR A 89 -4.29 15.91 18.96
CA TYR A 89 -5.36 16.29 19.87
C TYR A 89 -6.11 17.51 19.36
N LYS A 90 -7.43 17.56 19.57
CA LYS A 90 -8.28 18.64 19.06
C LYS A 90 -7.81 20.03 19.53
N SER A 91 -7.37 20.15 20.78
CA SER A 91 -6.80 21.37 21.38
C SER A 91 -5.48 21.83 20.77
N HIS A 92 -4.80 20.97 20.01
CA HIS A 92 -3.49 21.20 19.41
C HIS A 92 -3.55 21.33 17.87
N ARG A 93 -4.75 21.31 17.28
CA ARG A 93 -4.94 21.50 15.83
C ARG A 93 -4.76 22.96 15.43
N GLY A 94 -4.41 23.19 14.16
CA GLY A 94 -4.17 24.54 13.64
C GLY A 94 -2.80 25.13 13.99
N LYS A 95 -2.01 24.46 14.84
CA LYS A 95 -0.65 24.87 15.24
C LYS A 95 0.47 24.40 14.29
N GLY A 96 0.14 23.73 13.18
CA GLY A 96 1.13 23.24 12.20
C GLY A 96 1.77 21.87 12.50
N HIS A 97 1.46 21.21 13.63
CA HIS A 97 2.10 19.94 14.04
C HIS A 97 2.08 18.86 12.95
N ALA A 98 0.92 18.56 12.37
CA ALA A 98 0.79 17.50 11.37
C ALA A 98 1.61 17.78 10.09
N SER A 99 1.74 19.06 9.70
CA SER A 99 2.56 19.44 8.54
C SER A 99 4.05 19.31 8.84
N ALA A 100 4.51 19.79 10.01
CA ALA A 100 5.90 19.64 10.43
C ALA A 100 6.30 18.16 10.58
N LEU A 101 5.39 17.32 11.11
CA LEU A 101 5.56 15.87 11.18
C LEU A 101 5.68 15.23 9.79
N LEU A 102 4.83 15.62 8.84
CA LEU A 102 4.89 15.10 7.47
C LEU A 102 6.17 15.55 6.75
N GLU A 103 6.56 16.82 6.86
CA GLU A 103 7.82 17.34 6.31
C GLU A 103 9.04 16.59 6.85
N LYS A 104 9.10 16.40 8.18
CA LYS A 104 10.17 15.61 8.79
C LYS A 104 10.15 14.16 8.31
N THR A 105 8.97 13.55 8.17
CA THR A 105 8.82 12.20 7.64
C THR A 105 9.37 12.09 6.21
N MET A 106 9.03 13.06 5.35
CA MET A 106 9.54 13.12 3.97
C MET A 106 11.06 13.27 3.95
N ALA A 107 11.63 14.13 4.80
CA ALA A 107 13.08 14.32 4.91
C ALA A 107 13.78 13.03 5.37
N VAL A 108 13.25 12.35 6.39
CA VAL A 108 13.78 11.06 6.86
C VAL A 108 13.68 9.98 5.78
N CYS A 109 12.53 9.88 5.10
CA CYS A 109 12.35 8.93 4.01
C CYS A 109 13.33 9.20 2.86
N ARG A 110 13.58 10.48 2.55
CA ARG A 110 14.57 10.88 1.54
C ARG A 110 15.98 10.49 1.97
N ASP A 111 16.40 10.79 3.20
CA ASP A 111 17.72 10.41 3.72
C ASP A 111 17.94 8.89 3.69
N GLU A 112 16.91 8.13 4.02
CA GLU A 112 16.97 6.66 4.05
C GLU A 112 16.74 5.98 2.69
N GLY A 113 16.66 6.74 1.60
CA GLY A 113 16.52 6.19 0.24
C GLY A 113 15.17 5.50 -0.03
N VAL A 114 14.09 5.90 0.65
CA VAL A 114 12.72 5.48 0.33
C VAL A 114 12.30 6.10 -1.02
N ASP A 115 11.82 5.28 -1.94
CA ASP A 115 11.43 5.69 -3.28
C ASP A 115 10.10 6.46 -3.27
N TYR A 116 9.09 5.95 -2.57
CA TYR A 116 7.81 6.61 -2.39
C TYR A 116 7.12 6.20 -1.07
N ILE A 117 6.16 7.02 -0.65
CA ILE A 117 5.32 6.81 0.53
C ILE A 117 3.91 6.47 0.07
N MET A 118 3.31 5.44 0.68
CA MET A 118 1.89 5.14 0.60
C MET A 118 1.19 5.67 1.87
N VAL A 119 0.16 6.48 1.69
CA VAL A 119 -0.60 7.13 2.77
C VAL A 119 -2.02 6.58 2.81
N SER A 120 -2.44 6.04 3.96
CA SER A 120 -3.76 5.39 4.09
C SER A 120 -4.97 6.33 3.97
N GLY A 121 -4.76 7.66 4.06
CA GLY A 121 -5.81 8.67 3.95
C GLY A 121 -5.57 9.75 2.89
N TYR A 122 -6.58 10.59 2.65
CA TYR A 122 -6.56 11.65 1.63
C TYR A 122 -7.09 13.00 2.14
N ARG A 123 -6.60 13.47 3.29
CA ARG A 123 -6.90 14.82 3.77
C ARG A 123 -6.21 15.86 2.89
N ASN A 124 -6.77 17.08 2.83
CA ASN A 124 -6.23 18.22 2.07
C ASN A 124 -4.72 18.46 2.27
N MET A 125 -4.20 18.16 3.48
CA MET A 125 -2.77 18.19 3.76
C MET A 125 -2.00 17.31 2.76
N TYR A 126 -2.31 16.02 2.68
CA TYR A 126 -1.61 15.07 1.79
C TYR A 126 -1.67 15.48 0.32
N HIS A 127 -2.84 15.95 -0.12
CA HIS A 127 -3.01 16.44 -1.49
C HIS A 127 -2.04 17.58 -1.83
N ARG A 128 -1.84 18.55 -0.91
CA ARG A 128 -0.88 19.65 -1.08
C ARG A 128 0.57 19.17 -1.15
N TYR A 129 0.90 18.07 -0.49
CA TYR A 129 2.24 17.47 -0.57
C TYR A 129 2.46 16.60 -1.81
N GLY A 130 1.45 16.44 -2.66
CA GLY A 130 1.54 15.67 -3.91
C GLY A 130 1.02 14.24 -3.80
N CYS A 131 0.35 13.87 -2.72
CA CYS A 131 -0.32 12.57 -2.65
C CYS A 131 -1.46 12.50 -3.67
N ARG A 132 -1.55 11.41 -4.44
CA ARG A 132 -2.63 11.17 -5.41
C ARG A 132 -3.13 9.74 -5.33
N HIS A 133 -4.42 9.54 -5.66
CA HIS A 133 -4.94 8.23 -6.01
C HIS A 133 -4.45 7.87 -7.41
N VAL A 134 -3.82 6.71 -7.53
CA VAL A 134 -3.17 6.23 -8.75
C VAL A 134 -3.23 4.70 -8.83
N GLY A 135 -2.87 4.15 -9.98
CA GLY A 135 -3.02 2.74 -10.29
C GLY A 135 -4.29 2.45 -11.06
N LYS A 136 -4.29 1.28 -11.71
CA LYS A 136 -5.36 0.75 -12.55
C LYS A 136 -5.68 -0.67 -12.09
N ASP A 137 -6.23 -0.76 -10.89
CA ASP A 137 -6.58 -2.02 -10.25
C ASP A 137 -8.09 -2.30 -10.45
N TRP A 138 -8.54 -3.46 -9.95
CA TRP A 138 -9.92 -3.91 -10.09
C TRP A 138 -10.45 -4.39 -8.75
N GLU A 139 -11.72 -4.13 -8.48
CA GLU A 139 -12.46 -4.77 -7.40
C GLU A 139 -13.51 -5.71 -8.02
N PHE A 140 -13.62 -6.91 -7.48
CA PHE A 140 -14.70 -7.85 -7.79
C PHE A 140 -15.50 -8.14 -6.54
N ARG A 141 -16.78 -8.44 -6.71
CA ARG A 141 -17.70 -8.81 -5.64
C ARG A 141 -18.43 -10.08 -6.03
N LEU A 142 -18.57 -10.98 -5.07
CA LEU A 142 -19.32 -12.22 -5.18
C LEU A 142 -20.45 -12.18 -4.15
N ASP A 143 -21.67 -12.11 -4.64
CA ASP A 143 -22.89 -12.21 -3.83
C ASP A 143 -23.15 -13.66 -3.41
N GLN A 144 -23.78 -13.84 -2.25
CA GLN A 144 -24.12 -15.14 -1.68
C GLN A 144 -24.93 -16.03 -2.64
N GLU A 145 -25.79 -15.43 -3.46
CA GLU A 145 -26.62 -16.13 -4.45
C GLU A 145 -25.78 -16.89 -5.49
N TRP A 146 -24.55 -16.44 -5.76
CA TRP A 146 -23.65 -17.05 -6.76
C TRP A 146 -22.51 -17.82 -6.10
N ALA A 147 -22.52 -17.97 -4.77
CA ALA A 147 -21.43 -18.61 -4.04
C ALA A 147 -21.13 -20.05 -4.52
N SER A 148 -22.16 -20.81 -4.93
CA SER A 148 -21.96 -22.18 -5.46
C SER A 148 -21.11 -22.24 -6.72
N ASP A 149 -21.06 -21.17 -7.51
CA ASP A 149 -20.31 -21.12 -8.78
C ASP A 149 -18.80 -20.89 -8.53
N PHE A 150 -18.44 -20.58 -7.28
CA PHE A 150 -17.08 -20.36 -6.79
C PHE A 150 -16.72 -21.30 -5.62
N ASP A 151 -17.36 -22.47 -5.60
CA ASP A 151 -17.16 -23.54 -4.62
C ASP A 151 -16.62 -24.79 -5.31
N ASP A 152 -15.42 -24.69 -5.88
CA ASP A 152 -14.80 -25.78 -6.61
C ASP A 152 -14.47 -26.93 -5.64
N SER A 153 -15.02 -28.11 -5.91
CA SER A 153 -14.81 -29.32 -5.10
C SER A 153 -13.37 -29.82 -5.11
N GLY A 154 -12.57 -29.41 -6.10
CA GLY A 154 -11.14 -29.72 -6.20
C GLY A 154 -10.27 -29.00 -5.17
N PHE A 155 -10.81 -27.99 -4.48
CA PHE A 155 -10.08 -27.23 -3.47
C PHE A 155 -10.74 -27.33 -2.09
N THR A 156 -9.93 -27.30 -1.05
CA THR A 156 -10.37 -27.22 0.35
C THR A 156 -9.73 -26.03 1.03
N ILE A 157 -10.41 -25.52 2.06
CA ILE A 157 -9.89 -24.44 2.92
C ILE A 157 -9.73 -24.94 4.36
N SER A 158 -8.69 -24.47 5.04
CA SER A 158 -8.49 -24.68 6.48
C SER A 158 -7.79 -23.46 7.10
N HIS A 159 -7.89 -23.26 8.41
CA HIS A 159 -7.20 -22.15 9.07
C HIS A 159 -5.70 -22.45 9.16
N ALA A 160 -4.88 -21.44 8.89
CA ALA A 160 -3.43 -21.51 9.07
C ALA A 160 -3.08 -21.34 10.55
N SER A 161 -1.94 -21.91 10.96
CA SER A 161 -1.34 -21.68 12.26
C SER A 161 0.11 -21.22 12.13
N LYS A 162 0.77 -20.93 13.25
CA LYS A 162 2.17 -20.45 13.24
C LYS A 162 3.14 -21.45 12.62
N GLU A 163 2.79 -22.73 12.63
CA GLU A 163 3.54 -23.81 11.99
C GLU A 163 3.56 -23.68 10.45
N ASP A 164 2.60 -22.96 9.86
CA ASP A 164 2.49 -22.78 8.41
C ASP A 164 3.29 -21.57 7.87
N ILE A 165 3.88 -20.74 8.72
CA ILE A 165 4.52 -19.46 8.34
C ILE A 165 5.53 -19.65 7.20
N ASP A 166 6.37 -20.68 7.27
CA ASP A 166 7.39 -20.94 6.26
C ASP A 166 6.79 -21.36 4.92
N ALA A 167 5.72 -22.16 4.94
CA ALA A 167 5.01 -22.61 3.75
C ALA A 167 4.26 -21.45 3.07
N LEU A 168 3.56 -20.62 3.86
CA LEU A 168 2.94 -19.38 3.39
C LEU A 168 3.96 -18.44 2.77
N GLY A 169 5.12 -18.27 3.43
CA GLY A 169 6.22 -17.46 2.92
C GLY A 169 6.79 -17.99 1.61
N ALA A 170 6.88 -19.31 1.44
CA ALA A 170 7.34 -19.93 0.19
C ALA A 170 6.39 -19.66 -0.98
N ILE A 171 5.07 -19.65 -0.75
CA ILE A 171 4.06 -19.27 -1.75
C ILE A 171 4.17 -17.78 -2.05
N TYR A 172 4.14 -16.93 -1.01
CA TYR A 172 4.17 -15.48 -1.17
C TYR A 172 5.39 -14.96 -1.93
N ARG A 173 6.57 -15.58 -1.74
CA ARG A 173 7.81 -15.18 -2.43
C ARG A 173 7.73 -15.26 -3.96
N ARG A 174 6.79 -16.03 -4.51
CA ARG A 174 6.57 -16.19 -5.96
C ARG A 174 5.76 -15.05 -6.58
N GLU A 175 5.11 -14.21 -5.76
CA GLU A 175 4.36 -13.08 -6.28
C GLU A 175 5.30 -12.07 -6.96
N PRO A 176 4.96 -11.59 -8.17
CA PRO A 176 5.88 -10.78 -8.97
C PRO A 176 5.93 -9.31 -8.50
N VAL A 177 4.86 -8.85 -7.85
CA VAL A 177 4.75 -7.53 -7.22
C VAL A 177 4.34 -7.73 -5.77
N ARG A 178 5.29 -7.55 -4.84
CA ARG A 178 5.10 -7.95 -3.44
C ARG A 178 6.03 -7.22 -2.49
N TRP A 179 5.66 -7.20 -1.22
CA TRP A 179 6.58 -6.84 -0.16
C TRP A 179 7.65 -7.92 0.02
N MET A 180 8.84 -7.54 0.47
CA MET A 180 9.85 -8.50 0.95
C MET A 180 9.58 -8.74 2.44
N ARG A 181 8.62 -9.61 2.73
CA ARG A 181 8.11 -9.86 4.09
C ARG A 181 9.05 -10.76 4.89
N PRO A 182 9.47 -10.36 6.11
CA PRO A 182 9.97 -11.31 7.09
C PRO A 182 8.85 -12.26 7.58
N PRO A 183 9.20 -13.41 8.17
CA PRO A 183 8.23 -14.33 8.77
C PRO A 183 7.28 -13.67 9.78
N SER A 184 7.74 -12.65 10.51
CA SER A 184 6.92 -11.88 11.46
C SER A 184 5.73 -11.17 10.80
N ASP A 185 5.89 -10.66 9.58
CA ASP A 185 4.81 -10.00 8.84
C ASP A 185 3.74 -11.02 8.42
N ILE A 186 4.11 -12.27 8.16
CA ILE A 186 3.18 -13.38 7.87
C ILE A 186 2.48 -13.83 9.16
N ALA A 187 3.24 -13.99 10.25
CA ALA A 187 2.68 -14.34 11.56
C ALA A 187 1.60 -13.35 11.99
N PHE A 188 1.74 -12.07 11.63
CA PHE A 188 0.80 -11.01 11.96
C PHE A 188 -0.59 -11.18 11.28
N SER A 189 -0.67 -11.84 10.13
CA SER A 189 -1.96 -12.10 9.47
C SER A 189 -2.68 -13.35 9.99
N ILE A 190 -2.01 -14.20 10.77
CA ILE A 190 -2.59 -15.43 11.33
C ILE A 190 -3.34 -15.08 12.60
N ASP A 191 -4.67 -15.24 12.58
CA ASP A 191 -5.58 -14.86 13.66
C ASP A 191 -5.35 -13.43 14.20
N GLY A 192 -5.01 -12.52 13.29
CA GLY A 192 -4.52 -11.18 13.62
C GLY A 192 -5.33 -10.06 12.98
N TRP A 193 -4.64 -8.98 12.64
CA TRP A 193 -5.27 -7.77 12.09
C TRP A 193 -4.58 -7.32 10.82
N VAL A 194 -5.35 -7.01 9.79
CA VAL A 194 -4.83 -6.46 8.53
C VAL A 194 -5.72 -5.31 8.11
N CYS A 195 -5.13 -4.18 7.72
CA CYS A 195 -5.87 -2.97 7.34
C CYS A 195 -6.93 -2.56 8.39
N ASN A 196 -6.61 -2.67 9.68
CA ASN A 196 -7.51 -2.41 10.82
C ASN A 196 -8.79 -3.27 10.81
N ARG A 197 -8.69 -4.50 10.30
CA ARG A 197 -9.74 -5.52 10.30
C ARG A 197 -9.22 -6.78 10.95
N LEU A 198 -10.04 -7.41 11.77
CA LEU A 198 -9.76 -8.75 12.28
C LEU A 198 -9.79 -9.73 11.11
N VAL A 199 -8.79 -10.59 11.02
CA VAL A 199 -8.64 -11.53 9.90
C VAL A 199 -8.33 -12.94 10.37
N LYS A 200 -8.60 -13.90 9.49
CA LYS A 200 -7.97 -15.22 9.52
C LYS A 200 -7.19 -15.44 8.25
N THR A 201 -6.09 -16.18 8.37
CA THR A 201 -5.35 -16.70 7.22
C THR A 201 -5.84 -18.11 6.92
N TYR A 202 -6.22 -18.34 5.67
CA TYR A 202 -6.72 -19.59 5.15
C TYR A 202 -5.70 -20.25 4.26
N LEU A 203 -5.42 -21.52 4.52
CA LEU A 203 -4.72 -22.42 3.63
C LEU A 203 -5.70 -22.88 2.54
N ILE A 204 -5.28 -22.83 1.28
CA ILE A 204 -6.05 -23.36 0.15
C ILE A 204 -5.29 -24.55 -0.42
N LYS A 205 -5.89 -25.73 -0.32
CA LYS A 205 -5.27 -27.00 -0.72
C LYS A 205 -5.99 -27.61 -1.91
N GLN A 206 -5.22 -28.21 -2.80
CA GLN A 206 -5.71 -29.14 -3.82
C GLN A 206 -5.28 -30.53 -3.41
N SER A 207 -6.24 -31.39 -3.08
CA SER A 207 -5.97 -32.62 -2.31
C SER A 207 -5.20 -32.25 -1.02
N ASP A 208 -4.00 -32.79 -0.79
CA ASP A 208 -3.16 -32.46 0.38
C ASP A 208 -2.10 -31.38 0.12
N ARG A 209 -1.99 -30.89 -1.12
CA ARG A 209 -0.97 -29.91 -1.51
C ARG A 209 -1.45 -28.50 -1.25
N LEU A 210 -0.71 -27.74 -0.44
CA LEU A 210 -0.92 -26.30 -0.29
C LEU A 210 -0.53 -25.57 -1.59
N VAL A 211 -1.50 -24.91 -2.22
CA VAL A 211 -1.32 -24.25 -3.54
C VAL A 211 -1.51 -22.74 -3.48
N ALA A 212 -2.26 -22.25 -2.49
CA ALA A 212 -2.49 -20.84 -2.27
C ALA A 212 -2.83 -20.58 -0.79
N PHE A 213 -2.87 -19.32 -0.43
CA PHE A 213 -3.49 -18.87 0.81
C PHE A 213 -4.25 -17.57 0.58
N ALA A 214 -5.16 -17.26 1.49
CA ALA A 214 -5.85 -15.98 1.52
C ALA A 214 -6.00 -15.46 2.95
N VAL A 215 -5.98 -14.14 3.11
CA VAL A 215 -6.22 -13.45 4.38
C VAL A 215 -7.60 -12.81 4.30
N MET A 216 -8.55 -13.38 5.01
CA MET A 216 -9.95 -13.03 4.92
C MET A 216 -10.42 -12.28 6.16
N GLN A 217 -11.07 -11.13 5.96
CA GLN A 217 -11.74 -10.41 7.04
C GLN A 217 -12.77 -11.32 7.73
N GLN A 218 -12.77 -11.33 9.06
CA GLN A 218 -13.73 -12.07 9.86
C GLN A 218 -15.00 -11.26 10.10
N ALA A 219 -16.16 -11.89 9.94
CA ALA A 219 -17.43 -11.32 10.32
C ALA A 219 -17.55 -11.13 11.84
N ARG A 220 -18.14 -10.00 12.25
CA ARG A 220 -18.52 -9.69 13.63
C ARG A 220 -20.03 -9.64 13.76
N LYS A 221 -20.52 -9.87 14.99
CA LYS A 221 -21.96 -9.90 15.31
C LYS A 221 -22.73 -8.64 14.89
N ASP A 222 -22.04 -7.49 14.83
CA ASP A 222 -22.64 -6.19 14.51
C ASP A 222 -22.36 -5.73 13.07
N ASP A 223 -21.77 -6.59 12.23
CA ASP A 223 -21.33 -6.20 10.87
C ASP A 223 -22.50 -5.90 9.92
N GLY A 224 -23.72 -6.33 10.20
CA GLY A 224 -24.90 -6.00 9.41
C GLY A 224 -24.75 -6.35 7.92
N SER A 225 -24.61 -5.33 7.06
CA SER A 225 -24.35 -5.46 5.61
C SER A 225 -22.93 -5.04 5.23
N ALA A 226 -21.95 -5.24 6.11
CA ALA A 226 -20.56 -4.88 5.81
C ALA A 226 -20.04 -5.72 4.64
N LEU A 227 -19.37 -5.06 3.71
CA LEU A 227 -18.60 -5.72 2.66
C LEU A 227 -17.38 -6.39 3.29
N HIS A 228 -17.37 -7.73 3.33
CA HIS A 228 -16.21 -8.51 3.77
C HIS A 228 -15.21 -8.65 2.64
N ARG A 229 -13.92 -8.65 2.99
CA ARG A 229 -12.84 -8.49 2.01
C ARG A 229 -11.76 -9.54 2.18
N LEU A 230 -11.30 -10.05 1.04
CA LEU A 230 -10.00 -10.69 0.94
C LEU A 230 -8.94 -9.59 0.99
N LEU A 231 -8.24 -9.48 2.11
CA LEU A 231 -7.29 -8.41 2.40
C LEU A 231 -5.86 -8.74 1.99
N ASP A 232 -5.58 -10.00 1.64
CA ASP A 232 -4.31 -10.45 1.07
C ASP A 232 -4.49 -11.84 0.45
N TYR A 233 -3.63 -12.22 -0.48
CA TYR A 233 -3.58 -13.57 -1.05
C TYR A 233 -2.28 -13.81 -1.80
N ALA A 234 -1.94 -15.09 -2.00
CA ALA A 234 -0.89 -15.49 -2.94
C ALA A 234 -1.06 -16.95 -3.35
N GLY A 235 -0.47 -17.32 -4.50
CA GLY A 235 -0.45 -18.70 -5.01
C GLY A 235 -1.28 -18.91 -6.27
N GLU A 236 -1.79 -20.11 -6.48
CA GLU A 236 -2.52 -20.48 -7.70
C GLU A 236 -3.84 -19.69 -7.84
N ARG A 237 -3.99 -18.91 -8.92
CA ARG A 237 -5.14 -18.00 -9.14
C ARG A 237 -6.46 -18.74 -9.31
N SER A 238 -6.43 -19.90 -9.97
CA SER A 238 -7.59 -20.79 -10.09
C SER A 238 -8.08 -21.27 -8.72
N ALA A 239 -7.16 -21.53 -7.79
CA ALA A 239 -7.51 -21.92 -6.42
C ALA A 239 -8.11 -20.76 -5.63
N ILE A 240 -7.53 -19.55 -5.75
CA ILE A 240 -8.07 -18.33 -5.09
C ILE A 240 -9.50 -18.04 -5.56
N MET A 241 -9.74 -18.03 -6.88
CA MET A 241 -11.08 -17.86 -7.45
C MET A 241 -12.02 -19.00 -7.01
N GLY A 242 -11.57 -20.25 -7.11
CA GLY A 242 -12.40 -21.44 -6.87
C GLY A 242 -12.82 -21.68 -5.42
N VAL A 243 -12.36 -20.86 -4.46
CA VAL A 243 -12.77 -20.95 -3.05
C VAL A 243 -13.52 -19.71 -2.54
N LEU A 244 -13.78 -18.70 -3.38
CA LEU A 244 -14.49 -17.50 -2.93
C LEU A 244 -15.87 -17.84 -2.34
N GLY A 245 -16.58 -18.79 -2.94
CA GLY A 245 -17.87 -19.29 -2.45
C GLY A 245 -17.77 -19.97 -1.08
N LYS A 246 -16.67 -20.65 -0.80
CA LYS A 246 -16.43 -21.31 0.50
C LYS A 246 -16.30 -20.28 1.63
N PHE A 247 -15.68 -19.12 1.38
CA PHE A 247 -15.62 -18.04 2.39
C PHE A 247 -17.00 -17.45 2.69
N VAL A 248 -17.84 -17.30 1.66
CA VAL A 248 -19.23 -16.85 1.83
C VAL A 248 -19.99 -17.85 2.72
N GLN A 249 -19.90 -19.14 2.42
CA GLN A 249 -20.61 -20.18 3.16
C GLN A 249 -20.10 -20.36 4.60
N GLU A 250 -18.79 -20.39 4.83
CA GLU A 250 -18.21 -20.65 6.16
C GLU A 250 -18.54 -19.56 7.19
N GLN A 251 -18.66 -18.30 6.72
CA GLN A 251 -18.92 -17.15 7.58
C GLN A 251 -20.35 -16.60 7.45
N ASP A 252 -21.23 -17.25 6.66
CA ASP A 252 -22.59 -16.80 6.35
C ASP A 252 -22.64 -15.34 5.86
N LEU A 253 -21.79 -15.03 4.87
CA LEU A 253 -21.65 -13.69 4.32
C LEU A 253 -22.69 -13.40 3.24
N LYS A 254 -23.14 -12.15 3.14
CA LYS A 254 -23.98 -11.69 2.03
C LYS A 254 -23.17 -11.49 0.75
N GLU A 255 -21.95 -11.01 0.90
CA GLU A 255 -21.02 -10.77 -0.20
C GLU A 255 -19.57 -10.86 0.28
N VAL A 256 -18.66 -11.21 -0.63
CA VAL A 256 -17.22 -11.08 -0.44
C VAL A 256 -16.64 -10.27 -1.60
N SER A 257 -15.70 -9.37 -1.30
CA SER A 257 -14.90 -8.68 -2.32
C SER A 257 -13.46 -9.11 -2.32
N ILE A 258 -12.87 -9.02 -3.51
CA ILE A 258 -11.45 -9.24 -3.76
C ILE A 258 -10.91 -8.06 -4.58
N HIS A 259 -9.80 -7.50 -4.11
CA HIS A 259 -9.02 -6.53 -4.86
C HIS A 259 -8.01 -7.25 -5.74
N VAL A 260 -8.02 -6.97 -7.04
CA VAL A 260 -7.12 -7.54 -8.03
C VAL A 260 -6.21 -6.44 -8.56
N MET A 261 -4.93 -6.53 -8.23
CA MET A 261 -3.91 -5.60 -8.68
C MET A 261 -3.82 -5.60 -10.21
N GLY A 262 -3.59 -4.45 -10.82
CA GLY A 262 -3.65 -4.28 -12.28
C GLY A 262 -2.67 -5.16 -13.08
N TYR A 263 -1.60 -5.65 -12.45
CA TYR A 263 -0.68 -6.60 -13.10
C TYR A 263 -1.22 -8.03 -13.18
N ASP A 264 -2.18 -8.41 -12.31
CA ASP A 264 -2.68 -9.79 -12.20
C ASP A 264 -3.85 -10.01 -13.16
N THR A 265 -3.55 -9.92 -14.45
CA THR A 265 -4.54 -10.14 -15.52
C THR A 265 -5.09 -11.56 -15.48
N VAL A 266 -4.32 -12.54 -15.01
CA VAL A 266 -4.76 -13.94 -14.90
C VAL A 266 -5.91 -14.06 -13.91
N LEU A 267 -5.80 -13.50 -12.71
CA LEU A 267 -6.90 -13.55 -11.74
C LEU A 267 -8.11 -12.78 -12.24
N LYS A 268 -7.88 -11.60 -12.84
CA LYS A 268 -8.94 -10.78 -13.45
C LYS A 268 -9.73 -11.58 -14.49
N ASP A 269 -9.04 -12.16 -15.47
CA ASP A 269 -9.66 -12.88 -16.59
C ASP A 269 -10.38 -14.14 -16.10
N LEU A 270 -9.84 -14.83 -15.08
CA LEU A 270 -10.51 -15.97 -14.44
C LEU A 270 -11.84 -15.56 -13.80
N LEU A 271 -11.86 -14.47 -13.02
CA LEU A 271 -13.09 -13.97 -12.38
C LEU A 271 -14.14 -13.55 -13.42
N GLU A 272 -13.72 -12.84 -14.46
CA GLU A 272 -14.62 -12.43 -15.56
C GLU A 272 -15.12 -13.62 -16.37
N SER A 273 -14.30 -14.66 -16.56
CA SER A 273 -14.72 -15.88 -17.27
C SER A 273 -15.82 -16.66 -16.55
N ARG A 274 -15.95 -16.46 -15.23
CA ARG A 274 -17.06 -17.00 -14.40
C ARG A 274 -18.19 -16.01 -14.19
N GLY A 275 -18.22 -14.91 -14.95
CA GLY A 275 -19.34 -13.98 -14.98
C GLY A 275 -19.31 -12.86 -13.93
N LEU A 276 -18.25 -12.74 -13.12
CA LEU A 276 -18.12 -11.56 -12.26
C LEU A 276 -17.76 -10.32 -13.07
N THR A 277 -18.37 -9.19 -12.72
CA THR A 277 -18.06 -7.91 -13.33
C THR A 277 -16.98 -7.20 -12.52
N SER A 278 -15.98 -6.65 -13.22
CA SER A 278 -14.92 -5.85 -12.61
C SER A 278 -15.38 -4.40 -12.37
N ILE A 279 -14.99 -3.84 -11.23
CA ILE A 279 -15.16 -2.43 -10.89
C ILE A 279 -13.78 -1.79 -10.93
N GLN A 280 -13.64 -0.67 -11.64
CA GLN A 280 -12.39 0.09 -11.66
C GLN A 280 -12.00 0.52 -10.23
N SER A 281 -10.78 0.18 -9.82
CA SER A 281 -10.20 0.50 -8.53
C SER A 281 -8.81 1.11 -8.70
N ALA A 282 -8.22 1.58 -7.61
CA ALA A 282 -6.88 2.17 -7.59
C ALA A 282 -6.01 1.44 -6.55
N LEU A 283 -4.71 1.77 -6.52
CA LEU A 283 -3.87 1.37 -5.40
C LEU A 283 -4.50 1.86 -4.08
N PRO A 284 -4.33 1.11 -3.00
CA PRO A 284 -4.96 1.47 -1.74
C PRO A 284 -4.36 2.76 -1.18
N GLY A 285 -5.21 3.63 -0.64
CA GLY A 285 -4.80 4.93 -0.13
C GLY A 285 -4.32 5.88 -1.23
N THR A 286 -3.29 6.67 -0.94
CA THR A 286 -2.64 7.58 -1.90
C THR A 286 -1.13 7.42 -1.90
N THR A 287 -0.49 7.78 -3.00
CA THR A 287 0.96 7.64 -3.17
C THR A 287 1.63 9.00 -3.32
N MET A 288 2.83 9.14 -2.78
CA MET A 288 3.69 10.31 -2.91
C MET A 288 5.14 9.89 -3.22
N VAL A 289 5.66 10.34 -4.36
CA VAL A 289 7.06 10.07 -4.75
C VAL A 289 8.02 10.89 -3.87
N ILE A 290 9.04 10.22 -3.34
CA ILE A 290 10.10 10.85 -2.53
C ILE A 290 11.36 11.04 -3.34
N HIS A 291 11.82 10.01 -4.05
CA HIS A 291 13.00 10.08 -4.90
C HIS A 291 12.65 9.68 -6.34
N PHE A 292 12.36 10.68 -7.17
CA PHE A 292 11.94 10.43 -8.55
C PHE A 292 13.05 9.79 -9.39
N GLU A 293 14.24 10.40 -9.40
CA GLU A 293 15.36 9.88 -10.19
C GLU A 293 15.77 8.47 -9.73
N GLN A 294 15.79 8.23 -8.42
CA GLN A 294 16.15 6.93 -7.86
C GLN A 294 15.14 5.86 -8.25
N LEU A 295 13.85 6.15 -8.10
CA LEU A 295 12.76 5.24 -8.44
C LEU A 295 12.87 4.78 -9.89
N LEU A 296 12.96 5.71 -10.85
CA LEU A 296 13.07 5.36 -12.26
C LEU A 296 14.39 4.68 -12.62
N LYS A 297 15.51 5.02 -11.96
CA LYS A 297 16.79 4.29 -12.12
C LYS A 297 16.66 2.84 -11.67
N LYS A 298 16.00 2.58 -10.54
CA LYS A 298 15.76 1.22 -10.02
C LYS A 298 14.82 0.40 -10.91
N MET A 299 13.90 1.06 -11.63
CA MET A 299 13.00 0.41 -12.59
C MET A 299 13.64 0.15 -13.97
N ARG A 300 14.90 0.51 -14.20
CA ARG A 300 15.58 0.28 -15.49
C ARG A 300 15.56 -1.18 -15.96
N PRO A 301 15.77 -2.21 -15.12
CA PRO A 301 15.68 -3.60 -15.58
C PRO A 301 14.33 -3.91 -16.22
N TYR A 302 13.23 -3.49 -15.58
CA TYR A 302 11.88 -3.61 -16.15
C TYR A 302 11.74 -2.83 -17.46
N PHE A 303 12.26 -1.59 -17.54
CA PHE A 303 12.21 -0.83 -18.79
C PHE A 303 13.03 -1.50 -19.92
N ILE A 304 14.15 -2.16 -19.60
CA ILE A 304 14.98 -2.88 -20.59
C ILE A 304 14.19 -4.02 -21.21
N GLU A 305 13.42 -4.78 -20.41
CA GLU A 305 12.55 -5.85 -20.91
C GLU A 305 11.45 -5.32 -21.86
N ARG A 306 11.07 -4.05 -21.73
CA ARG A 306 9.95 -3.43 -22.45
C ARG A 306 10.38 -2.74 -23.74
N VAL A 307 11.50 -2.02 -23.73
CA VAL A 307 11.96 -1.17 -24.85
C VAL A 307 13.42 -1.42 -25.27
N GLY A 308 14.12 -2.34 -24.63
CA GLY A 308 15.50 -2.70 -24.92
C GLY A 308 16.55 -1.75 -24.33
N GLU A 309 17.79 -2.23 -24.24
CA GLU A 309 18.90 -1.52 -23.59
C GLU A 309 19.21 -0.17 -24.24
N VAL A 310 19.19 -0.09 -25.57
CA VAL A 310 19.52 1.13 -26.31
C VAL A 310 18.57 2.27 -25.93
N ALA A 311 17.27 2.00 -25.87
CA ALA A 311 16.28 3.00 -25.48
C ALA A 311 16.48 3.43 -24.03
N VAL A 312 16.64 2.47 -23.10
CA VAL A 312 16.82 2.78 -21.67
C VAL A 312 18.11 3.54 -21.37
N ASN A 313 19.19 3.28 -22.11
CA ASN A 313 20.44 4.01 -21.98
C ASN A 313 20.31 5.47 -22.44
N GLY A 314 19.38 5.76 -23.35
CA GLY A 314 19.04 7.11 -23.77
C GLY A 314 18.13 7.88 -22.81
N LEU A 315 17.51 7.20 -21.83
CA LEU A 315 16.64 7.85 -20.84
C LEU A 315 17.46 8.59 -19.78
N VAL A 316 17.11 9.86 -19.55
CA VAL A 316 17.67 10.68 -18.46
C VAL A 316 16.55 11.22 -17.60
N PHE A 317 16.63 10.98 -16.28
CA PHE A 317 15.66 11.46 -15.30
C PHE A 317 16.25 12.63 -14.52
N LYS A 318 15.49 13.72 -14.35
CA LYS A 318 15.92 14.92 -13.60
C LYS A 318 14.80 15.58 -12.83
N GLU A 319 15.09 15.97 -11.59
CA GLU A 319 14.29 16.94 -10.83
C GLU A 319 14.84 18.35 -11.10
N VAL A 320 14.01 19.28 -11.58
CA VAL A 320 14.39 20.67 -11.90
C VAL A 320 13.43 21.63 -11.21
N GLY A 321 13.85 22.21 -10.08
CA GLY A 321 12.93 22.96 -9.22
C GLY A 321 11.83 22.03 -8.70
N ASP A 322 10.57 22.38 -8.97
CA ASP A 322 9.40 21.58 -8.61
C ASP A 322 8.91 20.65 -9.74
N GLU A 323 9.60 20.64 -10.88
CA GLU A 323 9.25 19.84 -12.05
C GLU A 323 10.07 18.54 -12.12
N TYR A 324 9.47 17.55 -12.76
CA TYR A 324 10.03 16.21 -12.94
C TYR A 324 10.13 15.88 -14.42
N HIS A 325 11.35 15.70 -14.91
CA HIS A 325 11.66 15.60 -16.32
C HIS A 325 12.19 14.22 -16.68
N VAL A 326 11.70 13.67 -17.80
CA VAL A 326 12.27 12.50 -18.46
C VAL A 326 12.66 12.88 -19.89
N TYR A 327 13.95 12.80 -20.20
CA TYR A 327 14.50 13.13 -21.51
C TYR A 327 14.79 11.87 -22.33
N TYR A 328 14.57 11.95 -23.63
CA TYR A 328 14.99 10.94 -24.60
C TYR A 328 15.13 11.55 -26.00
N GLY A 329 16.30 11.39 -26.63
CA GLY A 329 16.51 11.74 -28.04
C GLY A 329 16.27 13.22 -28.40
N GLY A 330 16.41 14.14 -27.45
CA GLY A 330 16.13 15.57 -27.63
C GLY A 330 14.74 16.01 -27.17
N ASP A 331 13.80 15.07 -27.04
CA ASP A 331 12.47 15.31 -26.51
C ASP A 331 12.42 15.11 -24.99
N ARG A 332 11.36 15.61 -24.35
CA ARG A 332 11.15 15.44 -22.91
C ARG A 332 9.68 15.35 -22.52
N VAL A 333 9.38 14.48 -21.56
CA VAL A 333 8.13 14.52 -20.78
C VAL A 333 8.37 15.31 -19.51
N VAL A 334 7.44 16.22 -19.19
CA VAL A 334 7.50 17.07 -18.00
C VAL A 334 6.25 16.85 -17.15
N ALA A 335 6.44 16.51 -15.88
CA ALA A 335 5.41 16.58 -14.86
C ALA A 335 5.66 17.81 -13.98
N GLU A 336 4.71 18.75 -13.99
CA GLU A 336 4.86 20.09 -13.37
C GLU A 336 4.77 20.11 -11.85
N SER A 337 4.48 18.96 -11.22
CA SER A 337 4.38 18.86 -9.77
C SER A 337 4.59 17.43 -9.29
N ARG A 338 4.80 17.29 -7.98
CA ARG A 338 4.90 15.97 -7.33
C ARG A 338 3.62 15.13 -7.51
N GLY A 339 2.45 15.76 -7.55
CA GLY A 339 1.21 15.05 -7.83
C GLY A 339 1.17 14.52 -9.26
N ALA A 340 1.56 15.36 -10.23
CA ALA A 340 1.61 14.98 -11.64
C ALA A 340 2.60 13.83 -11.90
N VAL A 341 3.79 13.85 -11.26
CA VAL A 341 4.76 12.77 -11.47
C VAL A 341 4.29 11.43 -10.88
N VAL A 342 3.53 11.45 -9.78
CA VAL A 342 2.91 10.24 -9.23
C VAL A 342 1.89 9.67 -10.24
N GLN A 343 1.06 10.53 -10.83
CA GLN A 343 0.09 10.13 -11.86
C GLN A 343 0.77 9.61 -13.13
N LEU A 344 1.86 10.25 -13.57
CA LEU A 344 2.67 9.77 -14.70
C LEU A 344 3.20 8.35 -14.45
N ILE A 345 3.79 8.11 -13.28
CA ILE A 345 4.49 6.86 -12.97
C ILE A 345 3.53 5.68 -12.78
N PHE A 346 2.43 5.89 -12.05
CA PHE A 346 1.53 4.81 -11.64
C PHE A 346 0.22 4.78 -12.46
N GLY A 347 -0.01 5.78 -13.30
CA GLY A 347 -1.19 5.88 -14.15
C GLY A 347 -2.48 6.14 -13.38
N THR A 348 -3.53 6.50 -14.11
CA THR A 348 -4.88 6.69 -13.56
C THR A 348 -5.95 6.23 -14.55
N TRP A 349 -7.10 5.76 -14.08
CA TRP A 349 -8.23 5.45 -14.96
C TRP A 349 -8.70 6.64 -15.81
N ALA A 350 -8.57 7.85 -15.26
CA ALA A 350 -8.93 9.08 -15.97
C ALA A 350 -7.91 9.52 -17.03
N GLY A 351 -6.77 8.84 -17.16
CA GLY A 351 -5.72 9.20 -18.11
C GLY A 351 -5.06 10.56 -17.81
N ALA A 352 -4.92 10.93 -16.54
CA ALA A 352 -4.27 12.18 -16.13
C ALA A 352 -2.81 12.29 -16.65
N GLU A 353 -2.18 11.16 -16.95
CA GLU A 353 -0.85 11.06 -17.52
C GLU A 353 -0.77 11.37 -19.03
N GLU A 354 -1.88 11.27 -19.75
CA GLU A 354 -1.91 11.24 -21.22
C GLU A 354 -1.37 12.53 -21.85
N ALA A 355 -1.81 13.69 -21.35
CA ALA A 355 -1.36 14.98 -21.87
C ALA A 355 0.15 15.19 -21.72
N MET A 356 0.75 14.70 -20.61
CA MET A 356 2.20 14.78 -20.39
C MET A 356 2.97 13.89 -21.37
N LEU A 357 2.43 12.70 -21.66
CA LEU A 357 3.03 11.76 -22.60
C LEU A 357 2.90 12.24 -24.05
N ASP A 358 1.75 12.78 -24.44
CA ASP A 358 1.52 13.32 -25.79
C ASP A 358 2.42 14.52 -26.11
N ALA A 359 2.63 15.40 -25.14
CA ALA A 359 3.54 16.54 -25.30
C ALA A 359 5.02 16.12 -25.40
N GLY A 360 5.36 14.87 -25.05
CA GLY A 360 6.72 14.42 -24.85
C GLY A 360 7.45 13.85 -26.07
N GLY A 361 6.84 13.88 -27.26
CA GLY A 361 7.45 13.34 -28.48
C GLY A 361 7.95 11.91 -28.29
N ARG A 362 9.19 11.64 -28.71
CA ARG A 362 9.80 10.31 -28.58
C ARG A 362 9.99 9.86 -27.13
N ALA A 363 10.18 10.81 -26.19
CA ALA A 363 10.24 10.46 -24.77
C ALA A 363 8.88 9.96 -24.28
N GLY A 364 7.79 10.58 -24.73
CA GLY A 364 6.42 10.13 -24.49
C GLY A 364 6.15 8.74 -25.03
N GLU A 365 6.51 8.48 -26.29
CA GLU A 365 6.37 7.17 -26.93
C GLU A 365 7.08 6.05 -26.14
N VAL A 366 8.32 6.27 -25.73
CA VAL A 366 9.09 5.30 -24.92
C VAL A 366 8.42 5.09 -23.56
N LEU A 367 8.03 6.17 -22.88
CA LEU A 367 7.41 6.07 -21.57
C LEU A 367 6.04 5.37 -21.60
N ARG A 368 5.26 5.50 -22.66
CA ARG A 368 3.98 4.78 -22.84
C ARG A 368 4.12 3.26 -22.80
N VAL A 369 5.27 2.74 -23.21
CA VAL A 369 5.53 1.28 -23.19
C VAL A 369 6.02 0.83 -21.80
N CYS A 370 6.71 1.72 -21.09
CA CYS A 370 7.31 1.48 -19.78
C CYS A 370 6.38 1.78 -18.60
N LEU A 371 5.41 2.67 -18.76
CA LEU A 371 4.50 3.13 -17.70
C LEU A 371 3.06 2.73 -18.05
N PRO A 372 2.18 2.56 -17.03
CA PRO A 372 2.47 2.69 -15.60
C PRO A 372 3.28 1.53 -15.03
N ILE A 373 4.08 1.79 -13.98
CA ILE A 373 4.67 0.70 -13.18
C ILE A 373 3.62 0.15 -12.22
N PRO A 374 3.58 -1.17 -11.95
CA PRO A 374 2.68 -1.73 -10.96
C PRO A 374 2.97 -1.19 -9.55
N GLY A 375 1.93 -0.83 -8.82
CA GLY A 375 2.04 -0.55 -7.39
C GLY A 375 1.78 -1.79 -6.53
N VAL A 376 2.08 -1.68 -5.25
CA VAL A 376 1.90 -2.76 -4.27
C VAL A 376 0.63 -2.56 -3.45
N TRP A 377 -0.04 -3.66 -3.11
CA TRP A 377 -1.14 -3.67 -2.14
C TRP A 377 -0.59 -3.62 -0.71
N TYR A 378 -1.19 -2.85 0.21
CA TYR A 378 -0.69 -2.76 1.60
C TYR A 378 -0.58 -4.14 2.28
N GLY A 379 -1.69 -4.88 2.29
CA GLY A 379 -1.87 -6.05 3.15
C GLY A 379 -1.43 -5.75 4.58
N VAL A 380 -0.61 -6.63 5.15
CA VAL A 380 -0.04 -6.53 6.50
C VAL A 380 0.81 -5.26 6.75
N ASN A 381 1.25 -4.56 5.70
CA ASN A 381 2.07 -3.35 5.82
C ASN A 381 1.24 -2.06 5.94
N TYR A 382 -0.08 -2.17 6.11
CA TYR A 382 -0.96 -1.02 6.36
C TYR A 382 -0.64 -0.35 7.71
N VAL A 383 -0.70 0.98 7.77
CA VAL A 383 -0.57 1.78 9.01
C VAL A 383 -1.72 2.79 9.08
#